data_AF-A0A6G9QG08-F1
#
_entry.id   AF-A0A6G9QG08-F1
#
_cell.length_a   1.000
_cell.length_b   1.000
_cell.length_c   1.000
_cell.angle_alpha   90.00
_cell.angle_beta   90.00
_cell.angle_gamma   90.00
#
_symmetry.space_group_name_H-M   'P 1'
#
loop_
_entity.id
_entity.type
_entity.pdbx_description
1 polymer ?
#
loop_
_entity_poly.entity_id
_entity_poly.type
_entity_poly.pdbx_seq_one_letter_code
_entity_poly.pdbx_strand_id
1 'polypeptide(L)'
;MTLLFKFKELSSSTLSFLNTPEMIPVLSGALIGAISAGAVTLLINFISSWLRKIEIDNKLRSVIRSSLENNKLMCESNLGILKNEIEGMNERRRFTINPLFRFRGSGAELIFSNSKLSRFEVEYLWGNLSSIDAINNQLTAMIQSRQTLQIKIRGESNSTIESELSSLLVEYDGHLIERHQEALKNIISALKILNMSFLERNILKFRHKNVNDADV
;
A
#
# COMPACT_ATOMS: atom_id res chain seq x y z
N MET A 1 62.41 38.33 7.98
CA MET A 1 62.33 37.85 9.38
C MET A 1 61.34 38.68 10.22
N THR A 2 60.22 39.16 9.63
CA THR A 2 59.34 40.18 10.23
C THR A 2 57.86 39.78 10.24
N LEU A 3 57.43 38.87 9.36
CA LEU A 3 56.04 38.39 9.28
C LEU A 3 55.71 37.32 10.34
N LEU A 4 56.61 36.36 10.55
CA LEU A 4 56.46 35.29 11.55
C LEU A 4 56.46 35.83 12.99
N PHE A 5 57.23 36.88 13.27
CA PHE A 5 57.28 37.51 14.58
C PHE A 5 55.99 38.30 14.88
N LYS A 6 55.49 39.04 13.88
CA LYS A 6 54.19 39.74 13.97
C LYS A 6 53.02 38.77 14.16
N PHE A 7 53.03 37.61 13.49
CA PHE A 7 52.02 36.56 13.70
C PHE A 7 52.08 35.99 15.12
N LYS A 8 53.29 35.81 15.66
CA LYS A 8 53.48 35.29 17.00
C LYS A 8 53.00 36.29 18.06
N GLU A 9 53.30 37.58 17.90
CA GLU A 9 52.77 38.67 18.73
C GLU A 9 51.25 38.81 18.62
N LEU A 10 50.69 38.79 17.40
CA LEU A 10 49.23 38.82 17.23
C LEU A 10 48.56 37.62 17.90
N SER A 11 49.16 36.43 17.80
CA SER A 11 48.65 35.22 18.46
C SER A 11 48.74 35.29 19.98
N SER A 12 49.82 35.86 20.53
CA SER A 12 49.97 35.99 21.99
C SER A 12 49.07 37.08 22.55
N SER A 13 48.89 38.19 21.84
CA SER A 13 48.02 39.29 22.25
C SER A 13 46.53 38.93 22.12
N THR A 14 46.15 38.11 21.14
CA THR A 14 44.78 37.57 21.07
C THR A 14 44.53 36.54 22.18
N LEU A 15 45.50 35.67 22.48
CA LEU A 15 45.42 34.74 23.61
C LEU A 15 45.30 35.46 24.97
N SER A 16 46.05 36.54 25.19
CA SER A 16 45.95 37.31 26.43
C SER A 16 44.62 38.06 26.54
N PHE A 17 44.09 38.57 25.43
CA PHE A 17 42.78 39.23 25.39
C PHE A 17 41.63 38.24 25.65
N LEU A 18 41.69 37.04 25.06
CA LEU A 18 40.73 35.95 25.27
C LEU A 18 40.74 35.42 26.72
N ASN A 19 41.85 35.56 27.45
CA ASN A 19 42.02 35.06 28.81
C ASN A 19 41.73 36.12 29.90
N THR A 20 41.16 37.27 29.51
CA THR A 20 40.68 38.27 30.47
C THR A 20 39.39 37.80 31.16
N PRO A 21 39.18 38.10 32.45
CA PRO A 21 38.00 37.65 33.19
C PRO A 21 36.68 38.12 32.57
N GLU A 22 36.70 39.20 31.78
CA GLU A 22 35.56 39.75 31.04
C GLU A 22 35.23 38.97 29.75
N MET A 23 36.22 38.32 29.12
CA MET A 23 36.06 37.53 27.89
C MET A 23 35.65 36.06 28.15
N ILE A 24 35.91 35.53 29.34
CA ILE A 24 35.49 34.19 29.77
C ILE A 24 33.97 33.95 29.60
N PRO A 25 33.06 34.83 30.07
CA PRO A 25 31.62 34.63 29.87
C PRO A 25 31.19 34.75 28.39
N VAL A 26 31.88 35.58 27.59
CA VAL A 26 31.62 35.71 26.15
C VAL A 26 31.98 34.43 25.39
N LEU A 27 33.17 33.88 25.65
CA LEU A 27 33.62 32.60 25.08
C LEU A 27 32.73 31.44 25.52
N SER A 28 32.37 31.40 26.80
CA SER A 28 31.48 30.37 27.35
C SER A 28 30.08 30.46 26.73
N GLY A 29 29.54 31.66 26.61
CA GLY A 29 28.25 31.92 25.96
C GLY A 29 28.26 31.53 24.48
N ALA A 30 29.33 31.84 23.75
CA ALA A 30 29.50 31.45 22.36
C ALA A 30 29.61 29.93 22.18
N LEU A 31 30.35 29.24 23.06
CA LEU A 31 30.50 27.79 23.03
C LEU A 31 29.18 27.07 23.34
N ILE A 32 28.46 27.51 24.38
CA ILE A 32 27.13 26.99 24.73
C ILE A 32 26.12 27.27 23.62
N GLY A 33 26.17 28.47 23.01
CA GLY A 33 25.37 28.83 21.84
C GLY A 33 25.63 27.91 20.65
N ALA A 34 26.89 27.61 20.35
CA ALA A 34 27.25 26.70 19.25
C ALA A 34 26.80 25.26 19.51
N ILE A 35 26.99 24.74 20.73
CA ILE A 35 26.57 23.38 21.10
C ILE A 35 25.04 23.25 21.05
N SER A 36 24.32 24.23 21.60
CA SER A 36 22.85 24.25 21.59
C SER A 36 22.30 24.39 20.17
N ALA A 37 22.86 25.27 19.34
CA ALA A 37 22.48 25.40 17.93
C ALA A 37 22.73 24.09 17.15
N GLY A 38 23.86 23.42 17.39
CA GLY A 38 24.16 22.11 16.82
C GLY A 38 23.13 21.05 17.23
N ALA A 39 22.81 20.97 18.52
CA ALA A 39 21.82 20.02 19.05
C ALA A 39 20.40 20.27 18.48
N VAL A 40 19.97 21.53 18.42
CA VAL A 40 18.68 21.93 17.83
C VAL A 40 18.63 21.57 16.35
N THR A 41 19.72 21.83 15.61
CA THR A 41 19.82 21.48 14.18
C THR A 41 19.69 19.97 13.97
N LEU A 42 20.36 19.15 14.80
CA LEU A 42 20.24 17.69 14.75
C LEU A 42 18.81 17.22 15.07
N LEU A 43 18.16 17.80 16.07
CA LEU A 43 16.77 17.51 16.42
C LEU A 43 15.80 17.87 15.28
N ILE A 44 15.93 19.05 14.69
CA ILE A 44 15.10 19.48 13.56
C ILE A 44 15.34 18.58 12.35
N ASN A 45 16.58 18.21 12.06
CA ASN A 45 16.90 17.29 10.97
C ASN A 45 16.35 15.87 11.22
N PHE A 46 16.38 15.40 12.48
CA PHE A 46 15.79 14.13 12.87
C PHE A 46 14.27 14.14 12.71
N ILE A 47 13.60 15.16 13.26
CA ILE A 47 12.14 15.32 13.19
C ILE A 47 11.70 15.50 11.73
N SER A 48 12.35 16.37 10.96
CA SER A 48 12.01 16.58 9.55
C SER A 48 12.23 15.33 8.69
N SER A 49 13.32 14.58 8.93
CA SER A 49 13.55 13.27 8.31
C SER A 49 12.44 12.29 8.67
N TRP A 50 12.06 12.24 9.96
CA TRP A 50 11.00 11.38 10.46
C TRP A 50 9.62 11.73 9.87
N LEU A 51 9.27 13.01 9.80
CA LEU A 51 8.03 13.51 9.20
C LEU A 51 7.97 13.24 7.69
N ARG A 52 9.03 13.53 6.93
CA ARG A 52 9.10 13.19 5.49
C ARG A 52 8.91 11.69 5.26
N LYS A 53 9.48 10.87 6.15
CA LYS A 53 9.32 9.41 6.11
C LYS A 53 7.88 8.97 6.37
N ILE A 54 7.15 9.62 7.28
CA ILE A 54 5.73 9.36 7.54
C ILE A 54 4.89 9.77 6.32
N GLU A 55 5.20 10.91 5.72
CA GLU A 55 4.47 11.43 4.56
C GLU A 55 4.56 10.47 3.35
N ILE A 56 5.75 9.92 3.08
CA ILE A 56 5.95 8.95 1.99
C ILE A 56 5.19 7.64 2.24
N ASP A 57 5.20 7.11 3.48
CA ASP A 57 4.45 5.91 3.85
C ASP A 57 2.94 6.13 3.69
N ASN A 58 2.44 7.29 4.12
CA ASN A 58 1.04 7.66 3.97
C ASN A 58 0.64 7.78 2.49
N LYS A 59 1.50 8.32 1.63
CA LYS A 59 1.24 8.39 0.19
C LYS A 59 1.13 7.00 -0.44
N LEU A 60 2.06 6.09 -0.14
CA LEU A 60 2.01 4.72 -0.65
C LEU A 60 0.74 4.00 -0.18
N ARG A 61 0.45 4.04 1.13
CA ARG A 61 -0.76 3.44 1.70
C ARG A 61 -2.02 4.00 1.06
N SER A 62 -2.05 5.32 0.82
CA SER A 62 -3.17 5.99 0.14
C SER A 62 -3.36 5.48 -1.29
N VAL A 63 -2.28 5.31 -2.06
CA VAL A 63 -2.34 4.78 -3.44
C VAL A 63 -2.86 3.35 -3.46
N ILE A 64 -2.31 2.47 -2.62
CA ILE A 64 -2.77 1.07 -2.53
C ILE A 64 -4.22 1.01 -2.07
N ARG A 65 -4.58 1.81 -1.06
CA ARG A 65 -5.93 1.89 -0.52
C ARG A 65 -6.94 2.36 -1.57
N SER A 66 -6.63 3.43 -2.29
CA SER A 66 -7.50 3.95 -3.36
C SER A 66 -7.74 2.90 -4.45
N SER A 67 -6.69 2.17 -4.85
CA SER A 67 -6.82 1.08 -5.83
C SER A 67 -7.69 -0.07 -5.30
N LEU A 68 -7.54 -0.44 -4.03
CA LEU A 68 -8.36 -1.47 -3.39
C LEU A 68 -9.82 -1.05 -3.22
N GLU A 69 -10.08 0.20 -2.83
CA GLU A 69 -11.43 0.75 -2.72
C GLU A 69 -12.14 0.78 -4.09
N ASN A 70 -11.42 1.15 -5.15
CA ASN A 70 -11.96 1.07 -6.51
C ASN A 70 -12.30 -0.38 -6.91
N ASN A 71 -11.39 -1.33 -6.63
CA ASN A 71 -11.65 -2.75 -6.91
C ASN A 71 -12.81 -3.31 -6.07
N LYS A 72 -12.98 -2.84 -4.84
CA LYS A 72 -14.13 -3.19 -3.99
C LYS A 72 -15.43 -2.78 -4.68
N LEU A 73 -15.54 -1.52 -5.10
CA LEU A 73 -16.74 -1.01 -5.77
C LEU A 73 -17.03 -1.76 -7.08
N MET A 74 -15.99 -2.11 -7.85
CA MET A 74 -16.14 -2.91 -9.06
C MET A 74 -16.65 -4.32 -8.77
N CYS A 75 -16.10 -5.01 -7.75
CA CYS A 75 -16.60 -6.31 -7.31
C CYS A 75 -18.06 -6.24 -6.87
N GLU A 76 -18.43 -5.25 -6.03
CA GLU A 76 -19.81 -5.07 -5.56
C GLU A 76 -20.78 -4.80 -6.71
N SER A 77 -20.38 -3.97 -7.67
CA SER A 77 -21.16 -3.71 -8.88
C SER A 77 -21.33 -4.96 -9.75
N ASN A 78 -20.27 -5.72 -9.99
CA ASN A 78 -20.30 -6.93 -10.79
C ASN A 78 -21.15 -8.03 -10.14
N LEU A 79 -21.09 -8.17 -8.81
CA LEU A 79 -21.95 -9.07 -8.06
C LEU A 79 -23.43 -8.70 -8.20
N GLY A 80 -23.76 -7.40 -8.16
CA GLY A 80 -25.12 -6.93 -8.41
C GLY A 80 -25.61 -7.29 -9.81
N ILE A 81 -24.76 -7.12 -10.84
CA ILE A 81 -25.09 -7.48 -12.23
C ILE A 81 -25.32 -8.98 -12.38
N LEU A 82 -24.42 -9.81 -11.84
CA LEU A 82 -24.54 -11.27 -11.89
C LEU A 82 -25.80 -11.76 -11.18
N LYS A 83 -26.11 -11.20 -10.01
CA LYS A 83 -27.31 -11.57 -9.26
C LYS A 83 -28.59 -11.21 -10.04
N ASN A 84 -28.64 -10.00 -10.61
CA ASN A 84 -29.78 -9.58 -11.44
C ASN A 84 -29.96 -10.46 -12.68
N GLU A 85 -28.87 -10.98 -13.24
CA GLU A 85 -28.90 -11.89 -14.38
C GLU A 85 -29.48 -13.27 -13.99
N ILE A 86 -29.01 -13.86 -12.88
CA ILE A 86 -29.53 -15.14 -12.37
C ILE A 86 -31.00 -15.03 -11.97
N GLU A 87 -31.40 -13.91 -11.38
CA GLU A 87 -32.80 -13.65 -10.98
C GLU A 87 -33.70 -13.31 -12.19
N GLY A 88 -33.16 -13.25 -13.41
CA GLY A 88 -33.91 -12.96 -14.64
C GLY A 88 -34.45 -11.53 -14.71
N MET A 89 -33.93 -10.62 -13.87
CA MET A 89 -34.41 -9.24 -13.73
C MET A 89 -33.88 -8.29 -14.81
N ASN A 90 -33.06 -8.78 -15.74
CA ASN A 90 -32.36 -7.97 -16.73
C ASN A 90 -33.19 -7.85 -18.03
N GLU A 91 -34.17 -6.93 -18.04
CA GLU A 91 -35.06 -6.68 -19.20
C GLU A 91 -34.33 -6.26 -20.48
N ARG A 92 -33.06 -5.83 -20.39
CA ARG A 92 -32.29 -5.24 -21.49
C ARG A 92 -30.92 -5.90 -21.74
N ARG A 93 -30.83 -7.25 -21.78
CA ARG A 93 -29.82 -8.11 -22.49
C ARG A 93 -28.34 -7.64 -22.63
N ARG A 94 -27.84 -6.68 -21.86
CA ARG A 94 -26.45 -6.19 -21.91
C ARG A 94 -25.77 -6.56 -20.60
N PHE A 95 -25.23 -7.76 -20.59
CA PHE A 95 -24.32 -8.22 -19.56
C PHE A 95 -22.95 -7.55 -19.78
N THR A 96 -22.65 -6.53 -18.98
CA THR A 96 -21.36 -5.85 -18.98
C THR A 96 -20.74 -5.98 -17.60
N ILE A 97 -19.90 -7.01 -17.41
CA ILE A 97 -19.03 -7.09 -16.22
C ILE A 97 -17.81 -6.21 -16.46
N ASN A 98 -17.51 -5.33 -15.50
CA ASN A 98 -16.31 -4.52 -15.55
C ASN A 98 -15.12 -5.35 -15.07
N PRO A 99 -14.00 -5.41 -15.83
CA PRO A 99 -12.79 -6.07 -15.35
C PRO A 99 -12.30 -5.37 -14.07
N LEU A 100 -11.76 -6.13 -13.12
CA LEU A 100 -11.12 -5.53 -11.95
C LEU A 100 -9.85 -4.82 -12.41
N PHE A 101 -9.55 -3.67 -11.79
CA PHE A 101 -8.28 -2.99 -12.07
C PHE A 101 -7.13 -3.91 -11.69
N ARG A 102 -6.29 -4.19 -12.68
CA ARG A 102 -4.99 -4.81 -12.43
C ARG A 102 -4.14 -3.82 -11.67
N PHE A 103 -3.52 -4.28 -10.59
CA PHE A 103 -2.48 -3.51 -9.93
C PHE A 103 -1.31 -3.43 -10.91
N ARG A 104 -1.11 -2.28 -11.57
CA ARG A 104 0.00 -2.09 -12.53
C ARG A 104 1.30 -2.57 -11.91
N GLY A 105 2.03 -3.43 -12.62
CA GLY A 105 3.37 -3.86 -12.22
C GLY A 105 3.43 -4.54 -10.86
N SER A 106 2.39 -5.28 -10.46
CA SER A 106 2.25 -5.95 -9.17
C SER A 106 2.26 -5.00 -7.97
N GLY A 107 1.29 -5.12 -7.07
CA GLY A 107 1.43 -4.50 -5.74
C GLY A 107 2.79 -4.78 -5.08
N ALA A 108 3.48 -5.86 -5.47
CA ALA A 108 4.87 -6.15 -5.10
C ALA A 108 5.84 -5.01 -5.39
N GLU A 109 5.92 -4.47 -6.61
CA GLU A 109 6.94 -3.46 -6.90
C GLU A 109 6.73 -2.21 -6.04
N LEU A 110 5.47 -1.82 -5.81
CA LEU A 110 5.10 -0.72 -4.92
C LEU A 110 5.41 -1.03 -3.44
N ILE A 111 5.19 -2.27 -3.01
CA ILE A 111 5.43 -2.74 -1.63
C ILE A 111 6.94 -2.91 -1.36
N PHE A 112 7.67 -3.58 -2.25
CA PHE A 112 9.09 -3.94 -2.11
C PHE A 112 10.04 -2.79 -2.45
N SER A 113 9.62 -1.80 -3.25
CA SER A 113 10.41 -0.58 -3.48
C SER A 113 10.50 0.32 -2.24
N ASN A 114 9.65 0.11 -1.23
CA ASN A 114 9.59 0.97 -0.04
C ASN A 114 9.96 0.22 1.25
N SER A 115 11.07 0.62 1.84
CA SER A 115 11.76 -0.03 2.98
C SER A 115 11.07 0.06 4.35
N LYS A 116 9.79 0.46 4.44
CA LYS A 116 9.15 0.83 5.72
C LYS A 116 7.90 0.06 6.13
N LEU A 117 7.29 -0.71 5.24
CA LEU A 117 6.29 -1.70 5.66
C LEU A 117 7.02 -2.76 6.50
N SER A 118 6.46 -3.12 7.65
CA SER A 118 7.02 -4.24 8.40
C SER A 118 6.94 -5.52 7.55
N ARG A 119 7.86 -6.46 7.78
CA ARG A 119 7.87 -7.74 7.04
C ARG A 119 6.50 -8.43 7.04
N PHE A 120 5.82 -8.43 8.18
CA PHE A 120 4.45 -8.93 8.31
C PHE A 120 3.46 -8.21 7.39
N GLU A 121 3.48 -6.87 7.37
CA GLU A 121 2.59 -6.10 6.49
C GLU A 121 2.89 -6.37 5.01
N VAL A 122 4.17 -6.48 4.65
CA VAL A 122 4.60 -6.83 3.29
C VAL A 122 4.05 -8.20 2.91
N GLU A 123 4.28 -9.22 3.73
CA GLU A 123 3.82 -10.60 3.46
C GLU A 123 2.29 -10.68 3.37
N TYR A 124 1.58 -10.02 4.28
CA TYR A 124 0.12 -10.03 4.28
C TYR A 124 -0.48 -9.27 3.09
N LEU A 125 0.02 -8.07 2.79
CA LEU A 125 -0.43 -7.30 1.64
C LEU A 125 -0.08 -8.02 0.34
N TRP A 126 1.12 -8.57 0.23
CA TRP A 126 1.56 -9.36 -0.92
C TRP A 126 0.64 -10.56 -1.17
N GLY A 127 0.34 -11.35 -0.14
CA GLY A 127 -0.54 -12.52 -0.25
C GLY A 127 -1.93 -12.14 -0.75
N ASN A 128 -2.51 -11.06 -0.22
CA ASN A 128 -3.85 -10.62 -0.66
C ASN A 128 -3.83 -10.02 -2.08
N LEU A 129 -2.87 -9.15 -2.40
CA LEU A 129 -2.79 -8.51 -3.71
C LEU A 129 -2.50 -9.52 -4.83
N SER A 130 -1.57 -10.45 -4.61
CA SER A 130 -1.30 -11.53 -5.56
C SER A 130 -2.50 -12.45 -5.77
N SER A 131 -3.25 -12.75 -4.72
CA SER A 131 -4.50 -13.53 -4.82
C SER A 131 -5.56 -12.78 -5.62
N ILE A 132 -5.71 -11.46 -5.41
CA ILE A 132 -6.64 -10.63 -6.21
C ILE A 132 -6.26 -10.65 -7.69
N ASP A 133 -4.97 -10.50 -8.02
CA ASP A 133 -4.51 -10.54 -9.41
C ASP A 133 -4.73 -11.92 -10.05
N ALA A 134 -4.49 -13.01 -9.31
CA ALA A 134 -4.76 -14.37 -9.77
C ALA A 134 -6.26 -14.58 -10.06
N ILE A 135 -7.13 -14.15 -9.14
CA ILE A 135 -8.59 -14.22 -9.32
C ILE A 135 -9.03 -13.34 -10.50
N ASN A 136 -8.45 -12.15 -10.69
CA ASN A 136 -8.77 -11.29 -11.82
C ASN A 136 -8.44 -11.94 -13.17
N ASN A 137 -7.31 -12.67 -13.26
CA ASN A 137 -6.97 -13.44 -14.45
C ASN A 137 -7.96 -14.57 -14.71
N GLN A 138 -8.38 -15.30 -13.66
CA GLN A 138 -9.41 -16.33 -13.75
C GLN A 138 -10.75 -15.73 -14.21
N LEU A 139 -11.20 -14.64 -13.58
CA LEU A 139 -12.42 -13.93 -13.94
C LEU A 139 -12.41 -13.46 -15.39
N THR A 140 -11.28 -12.94 -15.87
CA THR A 140 -11.15 -12.52 -17.28
C THR A 140 -11.40 -13.68 -18.23
N ALA A 141 -10.76 -14.84 -17.99
CA ALA A 141 -10.97 -16.04 -18.80
C ALA A 141 -12.42 -16.53 -18.67
N MET A 142 -12.99 -16.48 -17.45
CA MET A 142 -14.34 -16.96 -17.23
C MET A 142 -15.38 -16.10 -17.96
N ILE A 143 -15.23 -14.77 -17.92
CA ILE A 143 -16.11 -13.83 -18.63
C ILE A 143 -16.08 -14.07 -20.14
N GLN A 144 -14.91 -14.34 -20.71
CA GLN A 144 -14.78 -14.68 -22.14
C GLN A 144 -15.50 -16.00 -22.50
N SER A 145 -15.35 -17.03 -21.67
CA SER A 145 -16.07 -18.30 -21.84
C SER A 145 -17.58 -18.10 -21.72
N ARG A 146 -18.03 -17.28 -20.77
CA ARG A 146 -19.45 -16.92 -20.62
C ARG A 146 -20.00 -16.23 -21.86
N GLN A 147 -19.28 -15.24 -22.40
CA GLN A 147 -19.67 -14.56 -23.64
C GLN A 147 -19.76 -15.55 -24.82
N THR A 148 -18.83 -16.49 -24.91
CA THR A 148 -18.85 -17.55 -25.93
C THR A 148 -20.07 -18.46 -25.79
N LEU A 149 -20.40 -18.86 -24.55
CA LEU A 149 -21.59 -19.66 -24.25
C LEU A 149 -22.87 -18.89 -24.61
N GLN A 150 -22.94 -17.60 -24.30
CA GLN A 150 -24.08 -16.75 -24.65
C GLN A 150 -24.26 -16.62 -26.17
N ILE A 151 -23.18 -16.54 -26.95
CA ILE A 151 -23.24 -16.52 -28.42
C ILE A 151 -23.73 -17.87 -28.95
N LYS A 152 -23.26 -19.00 -28.39
CA LYS A 152 -23.74 -20.33 -28.75
C LYS A 152 -25.24 -20.49 -28.51
N ILE A 153 -25.74 -20.08 -27.35
CA ILE A 153 -27.18 -20.12 -27.03
C ILE A 153 -27.99 -19.34 -28.08
N ARG A 154 -27.55 -18.12 -28.44
CA ARG A 154 -28.25 -17.29 -29.44
C ARG A 154 -28.24 -17.88 -30.85
N GLY A 155 -27.24 -18.70 -31.17
CA GLY A 155 -27.10 -19.36 -32.46
C GLY A 155 -27.75 -20.74 -32.53
N GLU A 156 -28.28 -21.24 -31.41
CA GLU A 156 -28.88 -22.57 -31.33
C GLU A 156 -30.35 -22.52 -31.80
N SER A 157 -30.74 -23.50 -32.62
CA SER A 157 -32.09 -23.61 -33.18
C SER A 157 -32.90 -24.72 -32.53
N ASN A 158 -32.22 -25.67 -31.86
CA ASN A 158 -32.86 -26.74 -31.11
C ASN A 158 -33.19 -26.28 -29.68
N SER A 159 -34.47 -26.19 -29.36
CA SER A 159 -34.97 -25.71 -28.06
C SER A 159 -34.52 -26.56 -26.87
N THR A 160 -34.29 -27.86 -27.04
CA THR A 160 -33.76 -28.73 -25.99
C THR A 160 -32.30 -28.37 -25.67
N ILE A 161 -31.48 -28.20 -26.71
CA ILE A 161 -30.07 -27.82 -26.56
C ILE A 161 -29.95 -26.39 -26.02
N GLU A 162 -30.80 -25.47 -26.50
CA GLU A 162 -30.87 -24.09 -25.98
C GLU A 162 -31.16 -24.07 -24.47
N SER A 163 -32.11 -24.90 -24.00
CA SER A 163 -32.47 -25.01 -22.59
C SER A 163 -31.34 -25.58 -21.72
N GLU A 164 -30.64 -26.61 -22.21
CA GLU A 164 -29.47 -27.19 -21.52
C GLU A 164 -28.32 -26.17 -21.41
N LEU A 165 -27.99 -25.50 -22.52
CA LEU A 165 -26.94 -24.47 -22.53
C LEU A 165 -27.29 -23.27 -21.66
N SER A 166 -28.57 -22.89 -21.60
CA SER A 166 -29.05 -21.81 -20.72
C SER A 166 -28.94 -22.20 -19.25
N SER A 167 -29.21 -23.46 -18.91
CA SER A 167 -29.03 -23.98 -17.55
C SER A 167 -27.55 -23.96 -17.15
N LEU A 168 -26.66 -24.37 -18.07
CA LEU A 168 -25.21 -24.28 -17.87
C LEU A 168 -24.73 -22.84 -17.68
N LEU A 169 -25.33 -21.87 -18.38
CA LEU A 169 -25.01 -20.45 -18.22
C LEU A 169 -25.32 -19.96 -16.80
N VAL A 170 -26.44 -20.38 -16.21
CA VAL A 170 -26.83 -20.02 -14.84
C VAL A 170 -25.84 -20.62 -13.83
N GLU A 171 -25.48 -21.89 -13.98
CA GLU A 171 -24.46 -22.54 -13.13
C GLU A 171 -23.12 -21.79 -13.22
N TYR A 172 -22.72 -21.43 -14.43
CA TYR A 172 -21.50 -20.67 -14.70
C TYR A 172 -21.51 -19.28 -14.05
N ASP A 173 -22.65 -18.60 -14.07
CA ASP A 173 -22.83 -17.31 -13.39
C ASP A 173 -22.72 -17.43 -11.87
N GLY A 174 -23.14 -18.58 -11.31
CA GLY A 174 -22.88 -18.93 -9.91
C GLY A 174 -21.38 -18.98 -9.58
N HIS A 175 -20.58 -19.64 -10.42
CA HIS A 175 -19.12 -19.68 -10.24
C HIS A 175 -18.46 -18.29 -10.37
N LEU A 176 -18.96 -17.43 -11.26
CA LEU A 176 -18.49 -16.05 -11.36
C LEU A 176 -18.78 -15.26 -10.06
N ILE A 177 -19.93 -15.48 -9.44
CA ILE A 177 -20.26 -14.88 -8.13
C ILE A 177 -19.26 -15.32 -7.07
N GLU A 178 -19.00 -16.62 -6.95
CA GLU A 178 -18.05 -17.16 -5.97
C GLU A 178 -16.66 -16.53 -6.12
N ARG A 179 -16.15 -16.42 -7.36
CA ARG A 179 -14.85 -15.80 -7.63
C ARG A 179 -14.83 -14.32 -7.26
N HIS A 180 -15.90 -13.57 -7.56
CA HIS A 180 -16.00 -12.16 -7.16
C HIS A 180 -16.08 -11.99 -5.63
N GLN A 181 -16.77 -12.89 -4.92
CA GLN A 181 -16.81 -12.89 -3.45
C GLN A 181 -15.43 -13.19 -2.84
N GLU A 182 -14.69 -14.14 -3.41
CA GLU A 182 -13.32 -14.46 -2.99
C GLU A 182 -12.39 -13.24 -3.18
N ALA A 183 -12.47 -12.57 -4.33
CA ALA A 183 -11.74 -11.32 -4.58
C ALA A 183 -12.11 -10.24 -3.55
N LEU A 184 -13.40 -10.07 -3.26
CA LEU A 184 -13.89 -9.09 -2.29
C LEU A 184 -13.34 -9.36 -0.88
N LYS A 185 -13.28 -10.62 -0.46
CA LYS A 185 -12.70 -11.03 0.83
C LYS A 185 -11.22 -10.65 0.93
N ASN A 186 -10.44 -10.89 -0.12
CA ASN A 186 -9.02 -10.52 -0.17
C ASN A 186 -8.83 -8.99 -0.18
N ILE A 187 -9.70 -8.26 -0.89
CA ILE A 187 -9.69 -6.79 -0.92
C ILE A 187 -9.96 -6.21 0.49
N ILE A 188 -11.00 -6.70 1.17
CA ILE A 188 -11.35 -6.26 2.53
C ILE A 188 -10.21 -6.58 3.51
N SER A 189 -9.59 -7.75 3.37
CA SER A 189 -8.47 -8.17 4.22
C SER A 189 -7.24 -7.26 4.03
N ALA A 190 -6.90 -6.92 2.78
CA ALA A 190 -5.83 -5.97 2.49
C ALA A 190 -6.14 -4.56 3.03
N LEU A 191 -7.36 -4.06 2.83
CA LEU A 191 -7.81 -2.77 3.36
C LEU A 191 -7.74 -2.71 4.89
N LYS A 192 -8.05 -3.81 5.58
CA LYS A 192 -7.95 -3.90 7.04
C LYS A 192 -6.53 -3.60 7.52
N ILE A 193 -5.51 -4.19 6.91
CA ILE A 193 -4.10 -3.91 7.27
C ILE A 193 -3.72 -2.46 6.97
N LEU A 194 -4.15 -1.91 5.84
CA LEU A 194 -3.83 -0.53 5.47
C LEU A 194 -4.48 0.50 6.40
N ASN A 195 -5.66 0.19 6.94
CA ASN A 195 -6.44 1.08 7.80
C ASN A 195 -6.11 0.95 9.30
N MET A 196 -5.28 -0.02 9.70
CA MET A 196 -4.84 -0.13 11.09
C MET A 196 -4.05 1.10 11.52
N SER A 197 -4.27 1.54 12.74
CA SER A 197 -3.46 2.52 13.44
C SER A 197 -2.05 2.01 13.71
N PHE A 198 -1.11 2.92 14.00
CA PHE A 198 0.25 2.55 14.37
C PHE A 198 0.31 1.60 15.58
N LEU A 199 -0.57 1.79 16.58
CA LEU A 199 -0.62 0.94 17.78
C LEU A 199 -1.09 -0.48 17.43
N GLU A 200 -2.16 -0.62 16.66
CA GLU A 200 -2.67 -1.93 16.22
C GLU A 200 -1.63 -2.71 15.42
N ARG A 201 -0.89 -2.03 14.54
CA ARG A 201 0.19 -2.63 13.76
C ARG A 201 1.32 -3.15 14.63
N ASN A 202 1.73 -2.38 15.64
CA ASN A 202 2.78 -2.82 16.56
C ASN A 202 2.32 -4.02 17.39
N ILE A 203 1.08 -4.02 17.88
CA ILE A 203 0.49 -5.16 18.62
C ILE A 203 0.49 -6.42 17.74
N LEU A 204 0.05 -6.31 16.48
CA LEU A 204 0.07 -7.43 15.53
C LEU A 204 1.48 -7.91 15.21
N LYS A 205 2.43 -7.00 15.04
CA LYS A 205 3.85 -7.33 14.84
C LYS A 205 4.42 -8.11 16.04
N PHE A 206 4.11 -7.69 17.27
CA PHE A 206 4.51 -8.40 18.48
C PHE A 206 3.88 -9.79 18.57
N ARG A 207 2.57 -9.91 18.28
CA ARG A 207 1.88 -11.21 18.28
C ARG A 207 2.47 -12.15 17.22
N HIS A 208 2.74 -11.66 16.01
CA HIS A 208 3.28 -12.48 14.94
C HIS A 208 4.73 -12.94 15.21
N LYS A 209 5.54 -12.08 15.83
CA LYS A 209 6.90 -12.45 16.27
C LYS A 209 6.88 -13.57 17.31
N ASN A 210 5.99 -13.48 18.30
CA ASN A 210 5.90 -14.48 19.37
C ASN A 210 5.34 -15.84 18.91
N VAL A 211 4.57 -15.89 17.82
CA VAL A 211 4.09 -17.16 17.25
C VAL A 211 5.23 -17.87 16.51
N ASN A 212 6.02 -17.15 15.73
CA ASN A 212 7.14 -17.75 15.00
C ASN A 212 8.34 -18.10 15.91
N ASP A 213 8.47 -17.44 17.05
CA ASP A 213 9.49 -17.79 18.07
C ASP A 213 9.06 -18.96 18.98
N ALA A 214 7.79 -19.41 18.93
CA ALA A 214 7.28 -20.54 19.71
C ALA A 214 7.36 -21.89 18.98
N ASP A 215 7.62 -21.87 17.67
CA ASP A 215 7.78 -23.05 16.81
C ASP A 215 9.26 -23.35 16.48
N VAL A 216 10.21 -22.86 17.29
CA VAL A 216 11.66 -23.14 17.21
C VAL A 216 12.16 -23.84 18.48
#